data_AF-A0A3D2F6U0-F1
#
_entry.id   AF-A0A3D2F6U0-F1
#
_cell.length_a   1.000
_cell.length_b   1.000
_cell.length_c   1.000
_cell.angle_alpha   90.00
_cell.angle_beta   90.00
_cell.angle_gamma   90.00
#
_symmetry.space_group_name_H-M   'P 1'
#
loop_
_entity.id
_entity.type
_entity.pdbx_description
1 polymer ?
#
loop_
_entity_poly.entity_id
_entity_poly.type
_entity_poly.pdbx_seq_one_letter_code
_entity_poly.pdbx_strand_id
1 'polypeptide(L)'
;MGCQVKDGFVPQLRAWADAQGLEVALSNAGVSGDTTAGGLSRVAWTLTPDVEAMIVTLGGNDVLRGIDPAVSRANLHGILSEAKAADVTVLLIGMKAPGNFGPDYKAEFDSMYPELAEEFNAVFLDSFFAGLGDAINDPVALGPYMQGDAIHPNADGVALIVQGVGPKLAELLERVGG
;
A
#
# COMPACT_ATOMS: atom_id res chain seq x y z
N MET A 1 6.11 -19.57 7.67
CA MET A 1 4.74 -19.67 8.20
C MET A 1 4.17 -18.27 8.15
N GLY A 2 3.14 -18.05 7.34
CA GLY A 2 2.51 -16.74 7.20
C GLY A 2 1.62 -16.40 8.38
N CYS A 3 1.34 -15.11 8.54
CA CYS A 3 0.30 -14.58 9.42
C CYS A 3 -1.04 -15.31 9.17
N GLN A 4 -1.83 -15.62 10.22
CA GLN A 4 -3.17 -16.19 9.99
C GLN A 4 -4.02 -15.17 9.24
N VAL A 5 -4.95 -15.62 8.37
CA VAL A 5 -5.75 -14.71 7.52
C VAL A 5 -6.44 -13.62 8.34
N LYS A 6 -6.92 -13.94 9.56
CA LYS A 6 -7.55 -13.00 10.50
C LYS A 6 -6.62 -11.94 11.10
N ASP A 7 -5.33 -12.18 11.08
CA ASP A 7 -4.31 -11.31 11.67
C ASP A 7 -3.63 -10.44 10.59
N GLY A 8 -4.07 -10.56 9.33
CA GLY A 8 -3.56 -9.78 8.19
C GLY A 8 -4.06 -8.33 8.17
N PHE A 9 -3.51 -7.56 7.23
CA PHE A 9 -3.76 -6.12 7.12
C PHE A 9 -5.24 -5.76 6.97
N VAL A 10 -5.97 -6.38 6.04
CA VAL A 10 -7.37 -5.99 5.76
C VAL A 10 -8.30 -6.26 6.96
N PRO A 11 -8.27 -7.43 7.63
CA PRO A 11 -9.06 -7.63 8.84
C PRO A 11 -8.72 -6.66 9.98
N GLN A 12 -7.43 -6.37 10.21
CA GLN A 12 -7.03 -5.42 11.23
C GLN A 12 -7.44 -3.98 10.89
N LEU A 13 -7.35 -3.58 9.62
CA LEU A 13 -7.82 -2.28 9.14
C LEU A 13 -9.34 -2.15 9.27
N ARG A 14 -10.10 -3.22 9.01
CA ARG A 14 -11.55 -3.26 9.24
C ARG A 14 -11.87 -3.07 10.73
N ALA A 15 -11.22 -3.83 11.60
CA ALA A 15 -11.41 -3.68 13.05
C ALA A 15 -11.05 -2.28 13.55
N TRP A 16 -10.01 -1.66 12.97
CA TRP A 16 -9.68 -0.26 13.25
C TRP A 16 -10.79 0.69 12.79
N ALA A 17 -11.32 0.52 11.58
CA ALA A 17 -12.40 1.34 11.04
C ALA A 17 -13.67 1.22 11.89
N ASP A 18 -14.06 0.00 12.27
CA ASP A 18 -15.20 -0.27 13.16
C ASP A 18 -15.01 0.45 14.51
N ALA A 19 -13.79 0.40 15.08
CA ALA A 19 -13.48 1.09 16.34
C ALA A 19 -13.50 2.63 16.23
N GLN A 20 -13.31 3.18 15.02
CA GLN A 20 -13.47 4.61 14.75
C GLN A 20 -14.93 4.99 14.40
N GLY A 21 -15.85 4.02 14.34
CA GLY A 21 -17.23 4.27 13.91
C GLY A 21 -17.37 4.59 12.42
N LEU A 22 -16.41 4.14 11.60
CA LEU A 22 -16.45 4.32 10.15
C LEU A 22 -17.25 3.18 9.52
N GLU A 23 -18.35 3.51 8.83
CA GLU A 23 -19.15 2.54 8.09
C GLU A 23 -18.51 2.28 6.72
N VAL A 24 -17.68 1.24 6.61
CA VAL A 24 -16.99 0.89 5.36
C VAL A 24 -16.92 -0.62 5.13
N ALA A 25 -17.21 -1.05 3.89
CA ALA A 25 -17.00 -2.43 3.45
C ALA A 25 -15.62 -2.58 2.78
N LEU A 26 -14.66 -3.22 3.46
CA LEU A 26 -13.33 -3.46 2.89
C LEU A 26 -13.26 -4.82 2.17
N SER A 27 -12.93 -4.82 0.88
CA SER A 27 -12.65 -6.04 0.11
C SER A 27 -11.15 -6.22 -0.11
N ASN A 28 -10.63 -7.45 0.05
CA ASN A 28 -9.22 -7.74 -0.18
C ASN A 28 -8.99 -8.27 -1.60
N ALA A 29 -8.34 -7.46 -2.44
CA ALA A 29 -7.89 -7.85 -3.79
C ALA A 29 -6.37 -8.05 -3.89
N GLY A 30 -5.66 -8.09 -2.75
CA GLY A 30 -4.22 -8.31 -2.70
C GLY A 30 -3.86 -9.78 -2.96
N VAL A 31 -2.85 -10.02 -3.80
CA VAL A 31 -2.26 -11.34 -4.02
C VAL A 31 -0.80 -11.32 -3.62
N SER A 32 -0.42 -12.25 -2.74
CA SER A 32 0.97 -12.38 -2.28
C SER A 32 1.92 -12.60 -3.46
N GLY A 33 2.98 -11.79 -3.53
CA GLY A 33 3.99 -11.89 -4.58
C GLY A 33 3.72 -11.06 -5.85
N ASP A 34 2.62 -10.30 -5.86
CA ASP A 34 2.34 -9.39 -6.96
C ASP A 34 3.36 -8.28 -7.12
N THR A 35 3.70 -8.03 -8.38
CA THR A 35 4.36 -6.80 -8.81
C THR A 35 3.33 -5.77 -9.25
N THR A 36 3.76 -4.54 -9.50
CA THR A 36 2.92 -3.51 -10.13
C THR A 36 2.31 -3.99 -11.46
N ALA A 37 3.05 -4.76 -12.26
CA ALA A 37 2.55 -5.35 -13.51
C ALA A 37 1.40 -6.34 -13.27
N GLY A 38 1.53 -7.17 -12.23
CA GLY A 38 0.47 -8.09 -11.81
C GLY A 38 -0.79 -7.32 -11.38
N GLY A 39 -0.62 -6.25 -10.61
CA GLY A 39 -1.70 -5.33 -10.24
C GLY A 39 -2.43 -4.73 -11.44
N LEU A 40 -1.66 -4.17 -12.38
CA LEU A 40 -2.19 -3.57 -13.60
C LEU A 40 -2.99 -4.58 -14.42
N SER A 41 -2.52 -5.82 -14.52
CA SER A 41 -3.19 -6.84 -15.33
C SER A 41 -4.62 -7.20 -14.86
N ARG A 42 -4.96 -6.92 -13.60
CA ARG A 42 -6.24 -7.32 -12.99
C ARG A 42 -7.10 -6.16 -12.47
N VAL A 43 -6.56 -4.93 -12.42
CA VAL A 43 -7.24 -3.79 -11.79
C VAL A 43 -8.63 -3.57 -12.40
N ALA A 44 -8.72 -3.58 -13.73
CA ALA A 44 -9.98 -3.36 -14.44
C ALA A 44 -11.09 -4.37 -14.05
N TRP A 45 -10.71 -5.61 -13.69
CA TRP A 45 -11.68 -6.65 -13.33
C TRP A 45 -12.06 -6.59 -11.84
N THR A 46 -11.26 -5.88 -11.06
CA THR A 46 -11.45 -5.68 -9.61
C THR A 46 -12.36 -4.48 -9.33
N LEU A 47 -12.38 -3.49 -10.23
CA LEU A 47 -13.21 -2.29 -10.15
C LEU A 47 -14.64 -2.58 -10.62
N THR A 48 -15.42 -3.26 -9.79
CA THR A 48 -16.87 -3.43 -10.02
C THR A 48 -17.63 -2.13 -9.74
N PRO A 49 -18.87 -1.97 -10.23
CA PRO A 49 -19.66 -0.74 -10.02
C PRO A 49 -19.86 -0.32 -8.56
N ASP A 50 -19.79 -1.25 -7.61
CA ASP A 50 -19.96 -0.99 -6.17
C ASP A 50 -18.66 -0.51 -5.48
N VAL A 51 -17.55 -0.36 -6.22
CA VAL A 51 -16.27 0.10 -5.66
C VAL A 51 -16.21 1.62 -5.77
N GLU A 52 -16.26 2.31 -4.63
CA GLU A 52 -16.18 3.78 -4.57
C GLU A 52 -14.75 4.28 -4.31
N ALA A 53 -13.91 3.45 -3.69
CA ALA A 53 -12.52 3.77 -3.41
C ALA A 53 -11.58 2.55 -3.51
N MET A 54 -10.31 2.83 -3.77
CA MET A 54 -9.25 1.83 -3.86
C MET A 54 -8.01 2.24 -3.05
N ILE A 55 -7.44 1.29 -2.31
CA ILE A 55 -6.13 1.43 -1.67
C ILE A 55 -5.09 0.68 -2.51
N VAL A 56 -4.03 1.36 -2.95
CA VAL A 56 -2.95 0.78 -3.76
C VAL A 56 -1.67 0.68 -2.93
N THR A 57 -1.23 -0.55 -2.65
CA THR A 57 0.01 -0.89 -1.92
C THR A 57 0.89 -1.84 -2.74
N LEU A 58 1.40 -1.37 -3.89
CA LEU A 58 2.23 -2.16 -4.81
C LEU A 58 3.63 -1.57 -4.99
N GLY A 59 4.57 -2.39 -5.47
CA GLY A 59 5.98 -2.03 -5.70
C GLY A 59 6.98 -2.73 -4.78
N GLY A 60 6.51 -3.34 -3.68
CA GLY A 60 7.40 -4.10 -2.79
C GLY A 60 8.11 -5.26 -3.49
N ASN A 61 7.38 -6.08 -4.25
CA ASN A 61 7.99 -7.18 -5.02
C ASN A 61 8.82 -6.70 -6.21
N ASP A 62 8.50 -5.53 -6.77
CA ASP A 62 9.29 -4.92 -7.83
C ASP A 62 10.70 -4.60 -7.31
N VAL A 63 10.78 -3.96 -6.14
CA VAL A 63 12.06 -3.69 -5.44
C VAL A 63 12.79 -4.99 -5.09
N LEU A 64 12.11 -5.98 -4.52
CA LEU A 64 12.74 -7.26 -4.16
C LEU A 64 13.32 -7.98 -5.38
N ARG A 65 12.81 -7.69 -6.58
CA ARG A 65 13.27 -8.28 -7.85
C ARG A 65 14.20 -7.35 -8.65
N GLY A 66 14.48 -6.14 -8.16
CA GLY A 66 15.28 -5.15 -8.87
C GLY A 66 14.67 -4.74 -10.22
N ILE A 67 13.33 -4.66 -10.31
CA ILE A 67 12.65 -4.19 -11.51
C ILE A 67 12.94 -2.69 -11.69
N ASP A 68 13.17 -2.28 -12.93
CA ASP A 68 13.38 -0.88 -13.30
C ASP A 68 12.23 0.01 -12.73
N PRO A 69 12.55 1.06 -11.94
CA PRO A 69 11.54 1.96 -11.38
C PRO A 69 10.62 2.58 -12.42
N ALA A 70 11.10 2.82 -13.65
CA ALA A 70 10.28 3.34 -14.74
C ALA A 70 9.16 2.38 -15.14
N VAL A 71 9.42 1.06 -15.07
CA VAL A 71 8.40 0.03 -15.32
C VAL A 71 7.37 0.04 -14.20
N SER A 72 7.82 0.09 -12.94
CA SER A 72 6.90 0.18 -11.79
C SER A 72 6.03 1.44 -11.84
N ARG A 73 6.62 2.59 -12.18
CA ARG A 73 5.91 3.85 -12.37
C ARG A 73 4.87 3.74 -13.47
N ALA A 74 5.21 3.22 -14.64
CA ALA A 74 4.29 3.06 -15.76
C ALA A 74 3.10 2.15 -15.40
N ASN A 75 3.37 1.07 -14.65
CA ASN A 75 2.32 0.16 -14.19
C ASN A 75 1.39 0.83 -13.17
N LEU A 76 1.95 1.56 -12.19
CA LEU A 76 1.16 2.30 -11.21
C LEU A 76 0.33 3.39 -11.88
N HIS A 77 0.90 4.15 -12.82
CA HIS A 77 0.15 5.11 -13.62
C HIS A 77 -1.05 4.44 -14.32
N GLY A 78 -0.85 3.26 -14.92
CA GLY A 78 -1.93 2.49 -15.52
C GLY A 78 -3.03 2.12 -14.51
N ILE A 79 -2.66 1.65 -13.32
CA ILE A 79 -3.62 1.32 -12.24
C ILE A 79 -4.44 2.55 -11.83
N LEU A 80 -3.79 3.69 -11.66
CA LEU A 80 -4.44 4.95 -11.29
C LEU A 80 -5.32 5.50 -12.41
N SER A 81 -4.93 5.26 -13.67
CA SER A 81 -5.74 5.62 -14.85
C SER A 81 -7.04 4.82 -14.92
N GLU A 82 -6.97 3.51 -14.65
CA GLU A 82 -8.15 2.64 -14.59
C GLU A 82 -9.09 3.06 -13.45
N ALA A 83 -8.55 3.39 -12.27
CA ALA A 83 -9.32 3.93 -11.15
C ALA A 83 -10.03 5.24 -11.52
N LYS A 84 -9.31 6.17 -12.13
CA LYS A 84 -9.87 7.45 -12.60
C LYS A 84 -10.96 7.25 -13.67
N ALA A 85 -10.77 6.31 -14.59
CA ALA A 85 -11.76 6.00 -15.62
C ALA A 85 -13.05 5.39 -15.03
N ALA A 86 -12.93 4.69 -13.91
CA ALA A 86 -14.05 4.13 -13.16
C ALA A 86 -14.63 5.09 -12.10
N ASP A 87 -14.14 6.34 -12.02
CA ASP A 87 -14.53 7.34 -11.01
C ASP A 87 -14.30 6.86 -9.56
N VAL A 88 -13.22 6.11 -9.35
CA VAL A 88 -12.86 5.54 -8.05
C VAL A 88 -11.79 6.40 -7.36
N THR A 89 -12.08 6.82 -6.13
CA THR A 89 -11.12 7.62 -5.34
C THR A 89 -9.97 6.74 -4.86
N VAL A 90 -8.74 7.22 -4.96
CA VAL A 90 -7.56 6.40 -4.63
C VAL A 90 -6.82 6.90 -3.38
N LEU A 91 -6.44 5.95 -2.52
CA LEU A 91 -5.33 6.07 -1.57
C LEU A 91 -4.11 5.34 -2.13
N LEU A 92 -3.08 6.09 -2.53
CA LEU A 92 -1.79 5.55 -2.94
C LEU A 92 -0.87 5.48 -1.72
N ILE A 93 -0.35 4.29 -1.43
CA ILE A 93 0.59 4.06 -0.34
C ILE A 93 1.95 3.69 -0.91
N GLY A 94 2.95 4.49 -0.57
CA GLY A 94 4.32 4.33 -1.03
C GLY A 94 5.04 3.12 -0.45
N MET A 95 6.04 2.66 -1.20
CA MET A 95 7.08 1.75 -0.73
C MET A 95 8.42 2.48 -0.83
N LYS A 96 9.40 2.06 -0.03
CA LYS A 96 10.75 2.63 -0.06
C LYS A 96 11.74 1.59 -0.56
N ALA A 97 12.59 2.00 -1.49
CA ALA A 97 13.69 1.17 -1.95
C ALA A 97 14.83 1.12 -0.90
N PRO A 98 15.41 -0.05 -0.62
CA PRO A 98 16.65 -0.17 0.15
C PRO A 98 17.84 0.39 -0.63
N GLY A 99 18.91 0.75 0.08
CA GLY A 99 20.10 1.36 -0.54
C GLY A 99 21.00 0.41 -1.34
N ASN A 100 20.70 -0.90 -1.37
CA ASN A 100 21.51 -1.92 -2.02
C ASN A 100 21.47 -1.89 -3.57
N PHE A 101 20.49 -1.20 -4.17
CA PHE A 101 20.40 -0.98 -5.63
C PHE A 101 21.07 0.32 -6.09
N GLY A 102 21.65 1.09 -5.17
CA GLY A 102 22.28 2.38 -5.44
C GLY A 102 21.36 3.58 -5.24
N PRO A 103 21.94 4.79 -5.09
CA PRO A 103 21.20 6.01 -4.77
C PRO A 103 20.23 6.44 -5.88
N ASP A 104 20.60 6.26 -7.14
CA ASP A 104 19.79 6.67 -8.29
C ASP A 104 18.50 5.84 -8.38
N TYR A 105 18.62 4.51 -8.32
CA TYR A 105 17.47 3.60 -8.26
C TYR A 105 16.53 3.98 -7.10
N LYS A 106 17.11 4.23 -5.91
CA LYS A 106 16.32 4.60 -4.74
C LYS A 106 15.59 5.92 -4.94
N ALA A 107 16.26 6.93 -5.49
CA ALA A 107 15.65 8.23 -5.74
C ALA A 107 14.49 8.12 -6.73
N GLU A 108 14.69 7.42 -7.85
CA GLU A 108 13.65 7.20 -8.88
C GLU A 108 12.47 6.39 -8.34
N PHE A 109 12.73 5.32 -7.61
CA PHE A 109 11.68 4.48 -7.03
C PHE A 109 10.90 5.21 -5.93
N ASP A 110 11.57 5.96 -5.06
CA ASP A 110 10.90 6.65 -3.96
C ASP A 110 10.10 7.87 -4.47
N SER A 111 10.55 8.56 -5.52
CA SER A 111 9.88 9.76 -6.05
C SER A 111 8.64 9.45 -6.89
N MET A 112 8.54 8.25 -7.47
CA MET A 112 7.39 7.90 -8.31
C MET A 112 6.06 7.98 -7.56
N TYR A 113 6.03 7.65 -6.27
CA TYR A 113 4.80 7.64 -5.49
C TYR A 113 4.21 9.04 -5.24
N PRO A 114 4.94 10.02 -4.66
CA PRO A 114 4.41 11.37 -4.47
C PRO A 114 4.05 12.04 -5.80
N GLU A 115 4.87 11.85 -6.85
CA GLU A 115 4.59 12.39 -8.19
C GLU A 115 3.27 11.85 -8.77
N LEU A 116 3.05 10.53 -8.68
CA LEU A 116 1.81 9.91 -9.15
C LEU A 116 0.60 10.30 -8.28
N ALA A 117 0.78 10.43 -6.96
CA ALA A 117 -0.29 10.86 -6.09
C ALA A 117 -0.75 12.30 -6.42
N GLU A 118 0.19 13.20 -6.70
CA GLU A 118 -0.11 14.56 -7.14
C GLU A 118 -0.81 14.56 -8.51
N GLU A 119 -0.28 13.83 -9.48
CA GLU A 119 -0.83 13.73 -10.85
C GLU A 119 -2.30 13.25 -10.86
N PHE A 120 -2.63 12.26 -10.03
CA PHE A 120 -3.97 11.68 -9.96
C PHE A 120 -4.84 12.28 -8.85
N ASN A 121 -4.36 13.30 -8.13
CA ASN A 121 -5.02 13.87 -6.95
C ASN A 121 -5.46 12.79 -5.93
N ALA A 122 -4.61 11.77 -5.74
CA ALA A 122 -4.86 10.69 -4.81
C ALA A 122 -4.59 11.11 -3.36
N VAL A 123 -5.28 10.49 -2.40
CA VAL A 123 -4.82 10.51 -1.02
C VAL A 123 -3.47 9.79 -0.97
N PHE A 124 -2.50 10.34 -0.25
CA PHE A 124 -1.15 9.81 -0.23
C PHE A 124 -0.67 9.46 1.18
N LEU A 125 -0.03 8.29 1.29
CA LEU A 125 0.82 7.91 2.42
C LEU A 125 2.21 7.56 1.91
N ASP A 126 3.24 8.21 2.46
CA ASP A 126 4.63 8.07 1.98
C ASP A 126 5.20 6.65 2.07
N SER A 127 4.81 5.89 3.10
CA SER A 127 5.31 4.54 3.34
C SER A 127 4.23 3.67 3.97
N PHE A 128 4.04 2.46 3.44
CA PHE A 128 3.21 1.43 4.06
C PHE A 128 3.67 1.11 5.49
N PHE A 129 4.96 1.23 5.76
CA PHE A 129 5.56 0.96 7.07
C PHE A 129 5.57 2.17 8.01
N ALA A 130 4.92 3.29 7.66
CA ALA A 130 4.97 4.53 8.44
C ALA A 130 4.61 4.33 9.93
N GLY A 131 3.67 3.45 10.24
CA GLY A 131 3.25 3.14 11.61
C GLY A 131 4.32 2.48 12.49
N LEU A 132 5.39 1.95 11.90
CA LEU A 132 6.52 1.37 12.64
C LEU A 132 7.51 2.44 13.15
N GLY A 133 7.38 3.69 12.72
CA GLY A 133 8.21 4.81 13.19
C GLY A 133 9.71 4.57 12.99
N ASP A 134 10.52 4.93 13.99
CA ASP A 134 11.97 4.82 13.92
C ASP A 134 12.48 3.37 13.84
N ALA A 135 11.65 2.38 14.21
CA ALA A 135 12.04 0.97 14.13
C ALA A 135 12.38 0.55 12.70
N ILE A 136 11.83 1.19 11.66
CA ILE A 136 12.17 0.87 10.26
C ILE A 136 13.65 1.08 9.93
N ASN A 137 14.35 1.91 10.72
CA ASN A 137 15.76 2.25 10.52
C ASN A 137 16.71 1.39 11.37
N ASP A 138 16.18 0.54 12.24
CA ASP A 138 16.95 -0.34 13.13
C ASP A 138 16.43 -1.79 13.03
N PRO A 139 17.19 -2.70 12.40
CA PRO A 139 16.79 -4.11 12.27
C PRO A 139 16.52 -4.82 13.60
N VAL A 140 17.21 -4.42 14.69
CA VAL A 140 17.00 -5.01 16.03
C VAL A 140 15.65 -4.56 16.59
N ALA A 141 15.33 -3.27 16.46
CA ALA A 141 14.04 -2.72 16.87
C ALA A 141 12.88 -3.20 15.99
N LEU A 142 13.15 -3.44 14.70
CA LEU A 142 12.17 -3.95 13.73
C LEU A 142 11.82 -5.42 13.93
N GLY A 143 12.82 -6.23 14.34
CA GLY A 143 12.71 -7.69 14.43
C GLY A 143 11.45 -8.21 15.14
N PRO A 144 11.06 -7.67 16.32
CA PRO A 144 9.84 -8.06 17.02
C PRO A 144 8.53 -7.86 16.24
N TYR A 145 8.51 -7.03 15.20
CA TYR A 145 7.34 -6.71 14.37
C TYR A 145 7.32 -7.43 13.02
N MET A 146 8.33 -8.26 12.75
CA MET A 146 8.48 -8.99 11.49
C MET A 146 8.31 -10.50 11.70
N GLN A 147 8.02 -11.19 10.61
CA GLN A 147 8.08 -12.64 10.51
C GLN A 147 9.54 -13.10 10.41
N GLY A 148 9.78 -14.40 10.46
CA GLY A 148 11.14 -14.98 10.43
C GLY A 148 11.92 -14.72 9.12
N ASP A 149 11.29 -14.15 8.09
CA ASP A 149 11.95 -13.72 6.86
C ASP A 149 12.46 -12.27 6.90
N ALA A 150 12.16 -11.51 7.97
CA ALA A 150 12.50 -10.10 8.13
C ALA A 150 11.96 -9.17 7.02
N ILE A 151 11.01 -9.63 6.21
CA ILE A 151 10.41 -8.88 5.09
C ILE A 151 8.92 -8.62 5.35
N HIS A 152 8.21 -9.59 5.90
CA HIS A 152 6.78 -9.48 6.14
C HIS A 152 6.48 -9.12 7.60
N PRO A 153 5.59 -8.14 7.86
CA PRO A 153 5.11 -7.87 9.21
C PRO A 153 4.42 -9.09 9.84
N ASN A 154 4.59 -9.26 11.14
CA ASN A 154 3.76 -10.15 11.94
C ASN A 154 2.49 -9.42 12.41
N ALA A 155 1.65 -10.07 13.23
CA ALA A 155 0.39 -9.47 13.67
C ALA A 155 0.56 -8.13 14.39
N ASP A 156 1.57 -7.99 15.25
CA ASP A 156 1.86 -6.75 15.98
C ASP A 156 2.38 -5.65 15.05
N GLY A 157 3.24 -6.03 14.08
CA GLY A 157 3.70 -5.10 13.05
C GLY A 157 2.56 -4.61 12.16
N VAL A 158 1.63 -5.48 11.79
CA VAL A 158 0.41 -5.10 11.06
C VAL A 158 -0.44 -4.14 11.90
N ALA A 159 -0.58 -4.36 13.21
CA ALA A 159 -1.35 -3.47 14.08
C ALA A 159 -0.78 -2.05 14.08
N LEU A 160 0.54 -1.91 14.16
CA LEU A 160 1.22 -0.61 14.06
C LEU A 160 1.03 0.03 12.68
N ILE A 161 1.20 -0.74 11.61
CA ILE A 161 0.95 -0.27 10.24
C ILE A 161 -0.48 0.26 10.08
N VAL A 162 -1.48 -0.46 10.60
CA VAL A 162 -2.88 -0.02 10.56
C VAL A 162 -3.09 1.29 11.30
N GLN A 163 -2.39 1.56 12.41
CA GLN A 163 -2.46 2.87 13.08
C GLN A 163 -1.91 4.01 12.19
N GLY A 164 -0.91 3.72 11.34
CA GLY A 164 -0.40 4.68 10.36
C GLY A 164 -1.30 4.86 9.13
N VAL A 165 -1.91 3.78 8.63
CA VAL A 165 -2.76 3.81 7.43
C VAL A 165 -4.19 4.28 7.73
N GLY A 166 -4.73 3.96 8.91
CA GLY A 166 -6.11 4.26 9.30
C GLY A 166 -6.52 5.72 9.09
N PRO A 167 -5.75 6.72 9.55
CA PRO A 167 -6.07 8.13 9.29
C PRO A 167 -6.19 8.48 7.81
N LYS A 168 -5.42 7.82 6.93
CA LYS A 168 -5.51 7.99 5.48
C LYS A 168 -6.69 7.26 4.86
N LEU A 169 -7.14 6.16 5.46
CA LEU A 169 -8.43 5.55 5.13
C LEU A 169 -9.57 6.52 5.49
N ALA A 170 -9.54 7.17 6.66
CA ALA A 170 -10.57 8.16 7.01
C ALA A 170 -10.60 9.34 6.02
N GLU A 171 -9.43 9.91 5.68
CA GLU A 171 -9.31 10.95 4.64
C GLU A 171 -9.86 10.48 3.28
N LEU A 172 -9.62 9.23 2.91
CA LEU A 172 -10.14 8.64 1.67
C LEU A 172 -11.68 8.60 1.68
N LEU A 173 -12.29 8.17 2.78
CA LEU A 173 -13.74 8.07 2.91
C LEU A 173 -14.42 9.44 2.91
N GLU A 174 -13.78 10.47 3.47
CA GLU A 174 -14.26 11.85 3.39
C GLU A 174 -14.34 12.36 1.94
N ARG A 175 -13.44 11.91 1.06
CA ARG A 175 -13.47 12.27 -0.38
C ARG A 175 -14.54 11.52 -1.17
N VAL A 176 -14.89 10.30 -0.76
CA VAL A 176 -15.95 9.50 -1.40
C VAL A 176 -17.32 10.06 -1.09
N GLY A 177 -17.57 10.44 0.17
CA GLY A 177 -18.86 10.96 0.62
C GLY A 177 -19.09 12.46 0.37
N GLY A 178 -18.17 13.13 -0.32
CA GLY A 178 -18.19 14.56 -0.62
C GLY A 178 -18.95 14.96 -1.87
#